data_AF-A0A1V5LY16-F1
#
_entry.id   AF-A0A1V5LY16-F1
#
_cell.length_a   1.000
_cell.length_b   1.000
_cell.length_c   1.000
_cell.angle_alpha   90.00
_cell.angle_beta   90.00
_cell.angle_gamma   90.00
#
_symmetry.space_group_name_H-M   'P 1'
#
loop_
_entity.id
_entity.type
_entity.pdbx_description
1 polymer ?
#
loop_
_entity_poly.entity_id
_entity_poly.type
_entity_poly.pdbx_seq_one_letter_code
_entity_poly.pdbx_strand_id
1 'polypeptide(L)'
;MADRFEKAMMEGKEYANDHEFAEARAAFQEALRYKGDSPEAHYYFAFAASEETGSKFLATLTEKGISLGHLHIGWQEALHPDNHAKTVERVEKAYGKGKTLFYKFAAANARRQLASCVKHLHVAITMRPHYIFARELLEKLEPLAEASPLSMVAAVLS
;
A
#
# COMPACT_ATOMS: atom_id res chain seq x y z
N MET A 1 -26.92 -21.50 -7.90
CA MET A 1 -26.63 -20.05 -7.96
C MET A 1 -25.48 -19.82 -7.00
N ALA A 2 -24.28 -19.51 -7.50
CA ALA A 2 -23.20 -19.10 -6.60
C ALA A 2 -23.65 -17.81 -5.89
N ASP A 3 -23.43 -17.73 -4.59
CA ASP A 3 -23.63 -16.51 -3.82
C ASP A 3 -22.79 -15.38 -4.47
N ARG A 4 -23.39 -14.19 -4.63
CA ARG A 4 -22.72 -13.05 -5.29
C ARG A 4 -21.44 -12.65 -4.56
N PHE A 5 -21.43 -12.85 -3.23
CA PHE A 5 -20.24 -12.72 -2.40
C PHE A 5 -19.13 -13.69 -2.84
N GLU A 6 -19.42 -14.99 -2.92
CA GLU A 6 -18.45 -16.02 -3.31
C GLU A 6 -17.90 -15.78 -4.72
N LYS A 7 -18.76 -15.34 -5.64
CA LYS A 7 -18.33 -14.96 -6.99
C LYS A 7 -17.32 -13.81 -6.95
N ALA A 8 -17.63 -12.72 -6.24
CA ALA A 8 -16.74 -11.56 -6.14
C ALA A 8 -15.41 -11.92 -5.43
N MET A 9 -15.45 -12.81 -4.43
CA MET A 9 -14.25 -13.32 -3.78
C MET A 9 -13.38 -14.17 -4.71
N MET A 10 -13.99 -15.00 -5.56
CA MET A 10 -13.28 -15.82 -6.55
C MET A 10 -12.60 -14.94 -7.60
N GLU A 11 -13.35 -14.04 -8.24
CA GLU A 11 -12.82 -13.10 -9.23
C GLU A 11 -11.68 -12.26 -8.64
N GLY A 12 -11.85 -11.74 -7.41
CA GLY A 12 -10.80 -10.97 -6.75
C GLY A 12 -9.51 -11.77 -6.51
N LYS A 13 -9.62 -13.06 -6.17
CA LYS A 13 -8.46 -13.95 -5.98
C LYS A 13 -7.78 -14.28 -7.31
N GLU A 14 -8.56 -14.46 -8.38
CA GLU A 14 -8.03 -14.67 -9.74
C GLU A 14 -7.23 -13.45 -10.19
N TYR A 15 -7.83 -12.25 -10.13
CA TYR A 15 -7.13 -11.00 -10.44
C TYR A 15 -5.86 -10.80 -9.59
N ALA A 16 -5.92 -11.13 -8.29
CA ALA A 16 -4.75 -11.02 -7.42
C ALA A 16 -3.62 -11.99 -7.82
N ASN A 17 -3.95 -13.20 -8.27
CA ASN A 17 -2.97 -14.17 -8.77
C ASN A 17 -2.35 -13.70 -10.09
N ASP A 18 -3.12 -13.04 -10.94
CA ASP A 18 -2.67 -12.45 -12.21
C ASP A 18 -1.96 -11.09 -12.02
N HIS A 19 -1.80 -10.64 -10.77
CA HIS A 19 -1.18 -9.37 -10.39
C HIS A 19 -1.95 -8.13 -10.90
N GLU A 20 -3.23 -8.31 -11.23
CA GLU A 20 -4.19 -7.27 -11.60
C GLU A 20 -4.80 -6.65 -10.34
N PHE A 21 -3.97 -5.96 -9.56
CA PHE A 21 -4.33 -5.53 -8.20
C PHE A 21 -5.47 -4.50 -8.15
N ALA A 22 -5.68 -3.71 -9.20
CA ALA A 22 -6.76 -2.73 -9.24
C ALA A 22 -8.13 -3.42 -9.41
N GLU A 23 -8.19 -4.41 -10.30
CA GLU A 23 -9.33 -5.27 -10.56
C GLU A 23 -9.62 -6.14 -9.33
N ALA A 24 -8.58 -6.72 -8.72
CA ALA A 24 -8.68 -7.48 -7.48
C ALA A 24 -9.28 -6.63 -6.35
N ARG A 25 -8.77 -5.41 -6.14
CA ARG A 25 -9.31 -4.49 -5.13
C ARG A 25 -10.78 -4.17 -5.40
N ALA A 26 -11.16 -3.93 -6.65
CA ALA A 26 -12.55 -3.65 -7.03
C ALA A 26 -13.47 -4.85 -6.74
N ALA A 27 -13.04 -6.07 -7.06
CA ALA A 27 -13.79 -7.29 -6.76
C ALA A 27 -13.95 -7.53 -5.26
N PHE A 28 -12.90 -7.34 -4.46
CA PHE A 28 -13.01 -7.45 -3.00
C PHE A 28 -13.85 -6.32 -2.39
N GLN A 29 -13.85 -5.12 -2.97
CA GLN A 29 -14.76 -4.06 -2.58
C GLN A 29 -16.23 -4.45 -2.82
N GLU A 30 -16.52 -5.10 -3.95
CA GLU A 30 -17.84 -5.63 -4.25
C GLU A 30 -18.23 -6.76 -3.28
N ALA A 31 -17.29 -7.65 -2.93
CA ALA A 31 -17.50 -8.65 -1.88
C ALA A 31 -17.86 -8.01 -0.53
N LEU A 32 -17.19 -6.91 -0.16
CA LEU A 32 -17.51 -6.14 1.05
C LEU A 32 -18.87 -5.43 0.97
N ARG A 33 -19.40 -5.11 -0.23
CA ARG A 33 -20.76 -4.58 -0.38
C ARG A 33 -21.82 -5.64 -0.09
N TYR A 34 -21.57 -6.88 -0.51
CA TYR A 34 -22.47 -8.00 -0.20
C TYR A 34 -22.35 -8.46 1.26
N LYS A 35 -21.12 -8.51 1.78
CA LYS A 35 -20.81 -8.98 3.12
C LYS A 35 -19.71 -8.15 3.77
N GLY A 36 -20.12 -7.02 4.35
CA GLY A 36 -19.21 -6.07 5.00
C GLY A 36 -18.59 -6.56 6.30
N ASP A 37 -19.02 -7.71 6.82
CA ASP A 37 -18.47 -8.35 8.03
C ASP A 37 -17.57 -9.56 7.72
N SER A 38 -17.13 -9.70 6.47
CA SER A 38 -16.23 -10.78 6.07
C SER A 38 -14.77 -10.42 6.40
N PRO A 39 -14.14 -11.06 7.40
CA PRO A 39 -12.72 -10.80 7.71
C PRO A 39 -11.81 -11.14 6.53
N GLU A 40 -12.17 -12.17 5.76
CA GLU A 40 -11.43 -12.59 4.58
C GLU A 40 -11.48 -11.51 3.48
N ALA A 41 -12.66 -10.93 3.21
CA ALA A 41 -12.78 -9.85 2.24
C ALA A 41 -12.01 -8.58 2.68
N HIS A 42 -12.02 -8.26 3.99
CA HIS A 42 -11.21 -7.18 4.53
C HIS A 42 -9.70 -7.42 4.35
N TYR A 43 -9.22 -8.64 4.59
CA TYR A 43 -7.83 -9.03 4.37
C TYR A 43 -7.43 -8.91 2.90
N TYR A 44 -8.19 -9.52 2.00
CA TYR A 44 -7.84 -9.52 0.58
C TYR A 44 -7.98 -8.14 -0.06
N PHE A 45 -8.95 -7.34 0.37
CA PHE A 45 -9.03 -5.93 -0.01
C PHE A 45 -7.77 -5.17 0.40
N ALA A 46 -7.32 -5.33 1.66
CA ALA A 46 -6.11 -4.66 2.15
C ALA A 46 -4.85 -5.11 1.40
N PHE A 47 -4.72 -6.42 1.12
CA PHE A 47 -3.63 -6.98 0.33
C PHE A 47 -3.58 -6.38 -1.07
N ALA A 48 -4.68 -6.48 -1.84
CA ALA A 48 -4.74 -5.95 -3.20
C ALA A 48 -4.51 -4.43 -3.22
N ALA A 49 -5.10 -3.69 -2.27
CA ALA A 49 -4.91 -2.26 -2.17
C ALA A 49 -3.46 -1.86 -1.84
N SER A 50 -2.75 -2.62 -1.02
CA SER A 50 -1.35 -2.33 -0.72
C SER A 50 -0.42 -2.56 -1.92
N GLU A 51 -0.66 -3.62 -2.68
CA GLU A 51 0.13 -3.91 -3.89
C GLU A 51 -0.18 -2.91 -5.03
N GLU A 52 -1.44 -2.52 -5.20
CA GLU A 52 -1.82 -1.43 -6.10
C GLU A 52 -1.16 -0.11 -5.70
N THR A 53 -1.11 0.19 -4.40
CA THR A 53 -0.44 1.39 -3.87
C THR A 53 1.04 1.39 -4.19
N GLY A 54 1.73 0.27 -3.97
CA GLY A 54 3.15 0.10 -4.29
C GLY A 54 3.43 0.27 -5.79
N SER A 55 2.62 -0.37 -6.63
CA SER A 55 2.71 -0.28 -8.09
C SER A 55 2.49 1.15 -8.60
N LYS A 56 1.46 1.85 -8.10
CA LYS A 56 1.18 3.26 -8.44
C LYS A 56 2.27 4.20 -7.96
N PHE A 57 2.84 3.95 -6.79
CA PHE A 57 3.97 4.72 -6.27
C PHE A 57 5.18 4.63 -7.21
N LEU A 58 5.56 3.42 -7.63
CA LEU A 58 6.65 3.19 -8.57
C LEU A 58 6.38 3.81 -9.95
N ALA A 59 5.16 3.67 -10.47
CA ALA A 59 4.76 4.28 -11.74
C ALA A 59 4.87 5.82 -11.66
N THR A 60 4.36 6.43 -10.61
CA THR A 60 4.43 7.89 -10.38
C THR A 60 5.88 8.37 -10.35
N LEU A 61 6.78 7.65 -9.68
CA LEU A 61 8.20 8.00 -9.65
C LEU A 61 8.83 7.89 -11.05
N THR A 62 8.52 6.82 -11.78
CA THR A 62 9.05 6.56 -13.12
C THR A 62 8.61 7.65 -14.11
N GLU A 63 7.35 8.08 -14.07
CA GLU A 63 6.84 9.22 -14.86
C GLU A 63 7.59 10.52 -14.53
N LYS A 64 8.04 10.68 -13.29
CA LYS A 64 8.88 11.80 -12.88
C LYS A 64 10.36 11.56 -13.12
N GLY A 65 10.76 10.47 -13.79
CA GLY A 65 12.14 10.16 -14.13
C GLY A 65 12.99 9.68 -12.93
N ILE A 66 12.34 9.15 -11.89
CA ILE A 66 12.99 8.58 -10.70
C ILE A 66 12.80 7.07 -10.76
N SER A 67 13.90 6.31 -10.85
CA SER A 67 13.86 4.85 -10.87
C SER A 67 14.43 4.29 -9.57
N LEU A 68 13.56 3.76 -8.71
CA LEU A 68 14.02 3.07 -7.51
C LEU A 68 14.73 1.74 -7.83
N GLY A 69 14.43 1.14 -8.99
CA GLY A 69 15.14 -0.04 -9.49
C GLY A 69 16.62 0.23 -9.76
N HIS A 70 16.97 1.41 -10.28
CA HIS A 70 18.37 1.82 -10.44
C HIS A 70 19.06 2.01 -9.07
N LEU A 71 18.29 2.32 -8.03
CA LEU A 71 18.78 2.37 -6.66
C LEU A 71 18.74 1.00 -5.98
N HIS A 72 18.25 -0.07 -6.61
CA HIS A 72 18.02 -1.37 -5.97
C HIS A 72 17.18 -1.25 -4.69
N ILE A 73 16.16 -0.39 -4.68
CA ILE A 73 15.25 -0.16 -3.55
C ILE A 73 13.84 -0.61 -3.96
N GLY A 74 13.23 -1.47 -3.15
CA GLY A 74 11.81 -1.83 -3.29
C GLY A 74 10.87 -0.74 -2.74
N TRP A 75 9.61 -0.72 -3.15
CA TRP A 75 8.67 0.29 -2.64
C TRP A 75 8.47 0.21 -1.12
N GLN A 76 8.44 -0.99 -0.54
CA GLN A 76 8.33 -1.20 0.91
C GLN A 76 9.53 -0.59 1.64
N GLU A 77 10.74 -0.91 1.18
CA GLU A 77 11.98 -0.37 1.73
C GLU A 77 12.01 1.17 1.62
N ALA A 78 11.58 1.72 0.49
CA ALA A 78 11.52 3.17 0.28
C ALA A 78 10.53 3.88 1.22
N LEU A 79 9.43 3.23 1.60
CA LEU A 79 8.42 3.80 2.48
C LEU A 79 8.72 3.56 3.95
N HIS A 80 9.55 2.57 4.29
CA HIS A 80 9.90 2.22 5.66
C HIS A 80 10.53 3.41 6.40
N PRO A 81 10.05 3.76 7.61
CA PRO A 81 10.57 4.91 8.37
C PRO A 81 12.09 4.90 8.54
N ASP A 82 12.66 3.75 8.89
CA ASP A 82 14.11 3.58 9.12
C ASP A 82 14.98 3.81 7.87
N ASN A 83 14.40 3.60 6.69
CA ASN A 83 15.11 3.71 5.42
C ASN A 83 14.77 5.02 4.68
N HIS A 84 13.66 5.68 5.03
CA HIS A 84 13.15 6.81 4.27
C HIS A 84 14.17 7.94 4.13
N ALA A 85 14.86 8.33 5.20
CA ALA A 85 15.88 9.38 5.15
C ALA A 85 17.04 9.01 4.20
N LYS A 86 17.50 7.75 4.26
CA LYS A 86 18.54 7.24 3.36
C LYS A 86 18.05 7.18 1.91
N THR A 87 16.79 6.79 1.68
CA THR A 87 16.21 6.78 0.33
C THR A 87 16.11 8.20 -0.24
N VAL A 88 15.70 9.19 0.56
CA VAL A 88 15.68 10.61 0.18
C VAL A 88 17.07 11.07 -0.26
N GLU A 89 18.11 10.79 0.53
CA GLU A 89 19.48 11.14 0.20
C GLU A 89 19.96 10.49 -1.11
N ARG A 90 19.66 9.19 -1.29
CA ARG A 90 20.03 8.45 -2.51
C ARG A 90 19.31 9.00 -3.74
N VAL A 91 18.02 9.34 -3.62
CA VAL A 91 17.25 9.99 -4.69
C VAL A 91 17.84 11.36 -5.01
N GLU A 92 18.17 12.16 -4.01
CA GLU A 92 18.77 13.48 -4.21
C GLU A 92 20.14 13.40 -4.90
N LYS A 93 20.99 12.46 -4.47
CA LYS A 93 22.31 12.24 -5.06
C LYS A 93 22.22 11.77 -6.51
N ALA A 94 21.25 10.92 -6.85
CA ALA A 94 21.12 10.35 -8.19
C ALA A 94 20.35 11.25 -9.17
N TYR A 95 19.36 12.00 -8.67
CA TYR A 95 18.38 12.70 -9.52
C TYR A 95 18.25 14.20 -9.23
N GLY A 96 18.88 14.70 -8.17
CA GLY A 96 18.88 16.11 -7.77
C GLY A 96 17.68 16.53 -6.90
N LYS A 97 17.83 17.67 -6.22
CA LYS A 97 16.85 18.22 -5.26
C LYS A 97 15.43 18.37 -5.80
N GLY A 98 15.29 18.76 -7.08
CA GLY A 98 13.98 18.91 -7.71
C GLY A 98 13.19 17.59 -7.78
N LYS A 99 13.88 16.46 -7.94
CA LYS A 99 13.28 15.12 -7.99
C LYS A 99 12.98 14.57 -6.60
N THR A 100 13.78 14.94 -5.60
CA THR A 100 13.53 14.61 -4.19
C THR A 100 12.15 15.08 -3.72
N LEU A 101 11.71 16.25 -4.14
CA LEU A 101 10.39 16.78 -3.78
C LEU A 101 9.26 15.89 -4.31
N PHE A 102 9.34 15.45 -5.57
CA PHE A 102 8.36 14.52 -6.14
C PHE A 102 8.33 13.18 -5.41
N TYR A 103 9.51 12.66 -5.04
CA TYR A 103 9.61 11.44 -4.24
C TYR A 103 8.90 11.60 -2.88
N LYS A 104 9.14 12.69 -2.15
CA LYS A 104 8.51 12.95 -0.86
C LYS A 104 6.98 13.01 -0.97
N PHE A 105 6.45 13.70 -2.00
CA PHE A 105 5.00 13.76 -2.24
C PHE A 105 4.41 12.39 -2.59
N ALA A 106 5.06 11.65 -3.50
CA ALA A 106 4.61 10.31 -3.88
C ALA A 106 4.62 9.36 -2.68
N ALA A 107 5.65 9.45 -1.82
CA ALA A 107 5.76 8.65 -0.61
C ALA A 107 4.64 9.00 0.37
N ALA A 108 4.40 10.29 0.64
CA ALA A 108 3.32 10.74 1.53
C ALA A 108 1.94 10.25 1.06
N ASN A 109 1.67 10.33 -0.25
CA ASN A 109 0.43 9.81 -0.83
C ASN A 109 0.30 8.29 -0.66
N ALA A 110 1.37 7.54 -0.89
CA ALA A 110 1.40 6.08 -0.70
C ALA A 110 1.12 5.71 0.76
N ARG A 111 1.79 6.36 1.72
CA ARG A 111 1.55 6.12 3.17
C ARG A 111 0.09 6.35 3.56
N ARG A 112 -0.54 7.41 3.04
CA ARG A 112 -1.96 7.68 3.28
C ARG A 112 -2.87 6.56 2.78
N GLN A 113 -2.57 5.96 1.62
CA GLN A 113 -3.34 4.84 1.08
C GLN A 113 -3.11 3.56 1.90
N LEU A 114 -1.87 3.31 2.34
CA LEU A 114 -1.55 2.18 3.24
C LEU A 114 -2.26 2.30 4.59
N ALA A 115 -2.43 3.52 5.13
CA ALA A 115 -3.23 3.73 6.34
C ALA A 115 -4.69 3.28 6.19
N SER A 116 -5.26 3.35 4.98
CA SER A 116 -6.58 2.75 4.72
C SER A 116 -6.52 1.22 4.77
N CYS A 117 -5.46 0.61 4.23
CA CYS A 117 -5.27 -0.84 4.26
C CYS A 117 -5.17 -1.36 5.70
N VAL A 118 -4.37 -0.68 6.53
CA VAL A 118 -4.21 -0.97 7.97
C VAL A 118 -5.55 -0.95 8.71
N LYS A 119 -6.48 -0.02 8.37
CA LYS A 119 -7.82 -0.01 8.97
C LYS A 119 -8.63 -1.27 8.63
N HIS A 120 -8.58 -1.74 7.38
CA HIS A 120 -9.27 -2.97 7.00
C HIS A 120 -8.68 -4.21 7.70
N LEU A 121 -7.36 -4.25 7.90
CA LEU A 121 -6.71 -5.35 8.63
C LEU A 121 -7.10 -5.38 10.10
N HIS A 122 -7.19 -4.23 10.76
CA HIS A 122 -7.74 -4.14 12.11
C HIS A 122 -9.17 -4.67 12.21
N VAL A 123 -10.03 -4.36 11.23
CA VAL A 123 -11.39 -4.89 11.18
C VAL A 123 -11.38 -6.42 11.04
N ALA A 124 -10.56 -6.95 10.13
CA ALA A 124 -10.41 -8.40 9.95
C ALA A 124 -9.93 -9.12 11.23
N ILE A 125 -8.96 -8.53 11.94
CA ILE A 125 -8.43 -9.08 13.20
C ILE A 125 -9.46 -8.93 14.34
N THR A 126 -10.24 -7.86 14.38
CA THR A 126 -11.31 -7.68 15.37
C THR A 126 -12.38 -8.76 15.23
N MET A 127 -12.76 -9.08 13.99
CA MET A 127 -13.73 -10.16 13.69
C MET A 127 -13.14 -11.55 13.91
N ARG A 128 -11.86 -11.74 13.55
CA ARG A 128 -11.14 -13.01 13.70
C ARG A 128 -9.77 -12.78 14.33
N PRO A 129 -9.67 -12.79 15.68
CA PRO A 129 -8.43 -12.47 16.40
C PRO A 129 -7.22 -13.33 16.02
N HIS A 130 -7.45 -14.58 15.62
CA HIS A 130 -6.40 -15.52 15.21
C HIS A 130 -6.18 -15.57 13.69
N TYR A 131 -6.55 -14.52 12.96
CA TYR A 131 -6.31 -14.47 11.52
C TYR A 131 -4.84 -14.13 11.21
N ILE A 132 -4.01 -15.17 11.13
CA ILE A 132 -2.54 -15.05 11.00
C ILE A 132 -2.16 -14.18 9.79
N PHE A 133 -2.74 -14.44 8.62
CA PHE A 133 -2.44 -13.67 7.41
C PHE A 133 -2.71 -12.17 7.56
N ALA A 134 -3.80 -11.79 8.23
CA ALA A 134 -4.12 -10.38 8.47
C ALA A 134 -3.14 -9.72 9.44
N ARG A 135 -2.65 -10.47 10.45
CA ARG A 135 -1.64 -9.98 11.40
C ARG A 135 -0.28 -9.80 10.74
N GLU A 136 0.17 -10.78 9.95
CA GLU A 136 1.45 -10.70 9.24
C GLU A 136 1.45 -9.54 8.23
N LEU A 137 0.34 -9.33 7.53
CA LEU A 137 0.21 -8.20 6.62
C LEU A 137 0.13 -6.87 7.39
N LEU A 138 -0.54 -6.84 8.55
CA LEU A 138 -0.60 -5.65 9.39
C LEU A 138 0.80 -5.26 9.87
N GLU A 139 1.58 -6.21 10.40
CA GLU A 139 2.95 -5.99 10.87
C GLU A 139 3.84 -5.41 9.77
N LYS A 140 3.65 -5.84 8.52
CA LYS A 140 4.38 -5.30 7.35
C LYS A 140 3.94 -3.89 6.97
N LEU A 141 2.64 -3.59 7.02
CA LEU A 141 2.08 -2.35 6.49
C LEU A 141 1.98 -1.23 7.52
N GLU A 142 1.84 -1.55 8.80
CA GLU A 142 1.73 -0.59 9.90
C GLU A 142 2.89 0.43 9.92
N PRO A 143 4.18 0.03 9.91
CA PRO A 143 5.28 0.99 9.87
C PRO A 143 5.30 1.82 8.57
N LEU A 144 4.79 1.28 7.47
CA LEU A 144 4.73 1.99 6.19
C LEU A 144 3.59 3.02 6.16
N ALA A 145 2.50 2.74 6.87
CA ALA A 145 1.31 3.58 6.96
C ALA A 145 1.50 4.76 7.93
N GLU A 146 2.45 4.67 8.86
CA GLU A 146 2.78 5.77 9.76
C GLU A 146 3.24 6.99 8.95
N ALA A 147 2.35 7.97 8.87
CA ALA A 147 2.75 9.32 8.54
C ALA A 147 3.54 9.83 9.75
N SER A 148 4.87 9.89 9.68
CA SER A 148 5.62 10.68 10.67
C SER A 148 5.08 12.12 10.61
N PRO A 149 4.31 12.60 11.60
CA PRO A 149 3.68 13.92 11.55
C PRO A 149 4.75 15.03 11.57
N LEU A 150 5.94 14.72 12.10
CA LEU A 150 7.10 15.61 12.14
C LEU A 150 7.78 15.78 10.77
N SER A 151 7.61 14.83 9.84
CA SER A 151 8.23 14.90 8.51
C SER A 151 7.47 15.79 7.52
N MET A 152 6.16 15.93 7.65
CA MET A 152 5.36 16.80 6.78
C MET A 152 5.53 18.29 7.13
N VAL A 153 5.74 18.63 8.40
CA VAL A 153 5.97 20.02 8.83
C VAL A 153 7.40 20.46 8.53
N ALA A 154 8.39 19.57 8.64
CA ALA A 154 9.78 19.87 8.26
C ALA A 154 9.98 20.05 6.74
N ALA A 155 9.23 19.33 5.91
CA ALA A 155 9.35 19.41 4.44
C ALA A 155 8.73 20.68 3.82
N VAL A 156 7.94 21.44 4.59
CA VAL A 156 7.34 22.71 4.15
C VAL A 156 8.11 23.93 4.69
N LEU A 157 8.99 23.74 5.68
CA LEU A 157 9.70 24.82 6.38
C LEU A 157 11.24 24.73 6.28
N SER A 158 11.79 23.92 5.38
CA SER A 158 13.24 23.86 5.05
C SER A 158 13.48 24.00 3.56
#